data_AF-A0A931WS29-F1
#
_entry.id   AF-A0A931WS29-F1
#
_cell.length_a   1.000
_cell.length_b   1.000
_cell.length_c   1.000
_cell.angle_alpha   90.00
_cell.angle_beta   90.00
_cell.angle_gamma   90.00
#
_symmetry.space_group_name_H-M   'P 1'
#
loop_
_entity.id
_entity.type
_entity.pdbx_description
1 polymer ?
#
loop_
_entity_poly.entity_id
_entity_poly.type
_entity_poly.pdbx_seq_one_letter_code
_entity_poly.pdbx_strand_id
1 'polypeptide(L)' 'SQKQAAHEGKKILLLQPLDLEGQPMGDVFVALDAVDAGVGDRVLAVQEGFSAMTSVGHVESPIDAAVIGVVDLVEMT' A
#
# COMPACT_ATOMS: atom_id res chain seq x y z
N SER A 1 19.09 -3.71 -10.44
CA SER A 1 18.60 -2.62 -9.56
C SER A 1 19.12 -2.89 -8.17
N GLN A 2 19.60 -1.89 -7.43
CA GLN A 2 20.04 -2.06 -6.04
C GLN A 2 18.91 -1.63 -5.09
N LYS A 3 18.54 -2.51 -4.16
CA LYS A 3 17.54 -2.24 -3.11
C LYS A 3 17.94 -2.96 -1.81
N GLN A 4 17.29 -2.60 -0.71
CA GLN A 4 17.48 -3.28 0.56
C GLN A 4 16.88 -4.71 0.47
N ALA A 5 17.53 -5.69 1.10
CA ALA A 5 17.16 -7.12 0.98
C ALA A 5 15.69 -7.44 1.29
N ALA A 6 15.07 -6.78 2.26
CA ALA A 6 13.65 -6.93 2.62
C ALA A 6 12.69 -6.46 1.53
N HIS A 7 13.16 -5.68 0.56
CA HIS A 7 12.38 -5.22 -0.59
C HIS A 7 12.55 -6.12 -1.82
N GLU A 8 13.38 -7.16 -1.74
CA GLU A 8 13.59 -8.09 -2.85
C GLU A 8 12.37 -8.99 -3.07
N GLY A 9 12.02 -9.19 -4.34
CA GLY A 9 10.83 -9.96 -4.74
C GLY A 9 9.48 -9.34 -4.34
N LYS A 10 9.47 -8.15 -3.71
CA LYS A 10 8.23 -7.45 -3.34
C LYS A 10 7.67 -6.66 -4.51
N LYS A 11 6.35 -6.73 -4.66
CA LYS A 11 5.60 -5.91 -5.62
C LYS A 11 5.44 -4.52 -5.03
N ILE A 12 5.82 -3.53 -5.81
CA ILE A 12 5.88 -2.11 -5.44
C ILE A 12 4.82 -1.39 -6.26
N LEU A 13 3.91 -0.68 -5.61
CA LEU A 13 2.82 0.05 -6.24
C LEU A 13 2.95 1.55 -5.96
N LEU A 14 2.57 2.36 -6.95
CA LEU A 14 2.31 3.79 -6.77
C LEU A 14 0.84 3.95 -6.41
N LEU A 15 0.57 4.56 -5.25
CA LEU A 15 -0.78 4.80 -4.75
C LEU A 15 -1.10 6.29 -4.84
N GLN A 16 -2.21 6.61 -5.49
CA GLN A 16 -2.85 7.92 -5.42
C GLN A 16 -3.91 7.88 -4.32
N PRO A 17 -3.75 8.64 -3.21
CA PRO A 17 -4.83 8.76 -2.23
C PRO A 17 -6.08 9.37 -2.89
N LEU A 18 -7.24 8.96 -2.39
CA LEU A 18 -8.55 9.40 -2.88
C LEU A 18 -9.32 10.07 -1.74
N ASP A 19 -10.15 11.05 -2.07
CA ASP A 19 -11.18 11.57 -1.17
C ASP A 19 -12.38 10.60 -1.07
N LEU A 20 -13.43 11.03 -0.35
CA LEU A 20 -14.63 10.22 -0.12
C LEU A 20 -15.45 10.04 -1.41
N GLU A 21 -15.35 10.99 -2.33
CA GLU A 21 -15.95 10.99 -3.67
C GLU A 21 -15.13 10.19 -4.70
N GLY A 22 -13.99 9.62 -4.29
CA GLY A 22 -13.12 8.82 -5.13
C GLY A 22 -12.26 9.64 -6.10
N GLN A 23 -12.13 10.95 -5.88
CA GLN A 23 -11.25 11.80 -6.66
C GLN A 23 -9.83 11.80 -6.09
N PRO A 24 -8.78 11.92 -6.93
CA PRO A 24 -7.40 12.05 -6.48
C PRO A 24 -7.21 13.19 -5.47
N MET A 25 -6.56 12.89 -4.35
CA MET A 25 -6.21 13.85 -3.31
C MET A 25 -4.78 13.60 -2.81
N GLY A 26 -4.06 14.69 -2.50
CA GLY A 26 -2.72 14.60 -1.91
C GLY A 26 -1.66 14.02 -2.85
N ASP A 27 -0.49 13.74 -2.26
CA ASP A 27 0.67 13.26 -3.01
C ASP A 27 0.62 11.74 -3.24
N VAL A 28 1.08 11.33 -4.41
CA VAL A 28 1.32 9.91 -4.72
C VAL A 28 2.46 9.39 -3.84
N PHE A 29 2.29 8.19 -3.30
CA PHE A 29 3.33 7.51 -2.51
C PHE A 29 3.54 6.07 -2.96
N VAL A 30 4.69 5.52 -2.59
CA VAL A 30 5.05 4.12 -2.87
C VAL A 30 4.63 3.26 -1.70
N ALA A 31 4.01 2.11 -1.99
CA ALA A 31 3.69 1.10 -0.99
C ALA A 31 4.07 -0.29 -1.51
N LEU A 32 4.39 -1.19 -0.58
CA LEU A 32 4.52 -2.60 -0.90
C LEU A 32 3.17 -3.30 -0.90
N ASP A 33 2.98 -4.24 -1.80
CA ASP A 33 1.73 -4.99 -1.92
C ASP A 33 1.78 -6.27 -1.07
N ALA A 34 0.82 -6.41 -0.15
CA ALA A 34 0.65 -7.62 0.67
C ALA A 34 -0.52 -8.50 0.21
N VAL A 35 -1.34 -8.05 -0.75
CA VAL A 35 -2.64 -8.67 -1.09
C VAL A 35 -2.84 -8.93 -2.58
N ASP A 36 -1.82 -8.68 -3.39
CA ASP A 36 -1.81 -8.84 -4.84
C ASP A 36 -2.73 -7.86 -5.60
N ALA A 37 -2.77 -6.60 -5.17
CA ALA A 37 -3.56 -5.55 -5.82
C ALA A 37 -3.05 -5.17 -7.22
N GLY A 38 -3.96 -4.96 -8.17
CA GLY A 38 -3.68 -4.56 -9.54
C GLY A 38 -3.70 -3.05 -9.78
N VAL A 39 -3.25 -2.64 -10.96
CA VAL A 39 -3.44 -1.26 -11.43
C VAL A 39 -4.94 -1.02 -11.65
N GLY A 40 -5.47 0.04 -11.04
CA GLY A 40 -6.89 0.39 -11.12
C GLY A 40 -7.72 -0.11 -9.95
N ASP A 41 -7.18 -1.00 -9.11
CA ASP A 41 -7.86 -1.40 -7.88
C ASP A 41 -7.93 -0.24 -6.89
N ARG A 42 -9.08 -0.08 -6.24
CA ARG A 42 -9.18 0.74 -5.03
C ARG A 42 -8.67 -0.08 -3.86
N VAL A 43 -7.80 0.49 -3.05
CA VAL A 43 -7.14 -0.25 -1.97
C VAL A 43 -7.23 0.45 -0.63
N LEU A 44 -7.08 -0.33 0.44
CA LEU A 44 -6.76 0.17 1.77
C LEU A 44 -5.25 0.04 1.99
N ALA A 45 -4.62 1.15 2.38
CA ALA A 45 -3.20 1.21 2.65
C ALA A 45 -2.92 1.77 4.05
N VAL A 46 -1.80 1.36 4.64
CA VAL A 46 -1.27 1.91 5.89
C VAL A 46 0.02 2.67 5.60
N GLN A 47 0.22 3.78 6.32
CA GLN A 47 1.46 4.59 6.31
C GLN A 47 2.04 4.65 7.74
N GLU A 48 2.29 3.47 8.31
CA GLU A 48 2.83 3.29 9.65
C GLU A 48 3.73 2.05 9.64
N GLY A 49 4.95 2.20 10.16
CA GLY A 49 6.02 1.21 10.02
C GLY A 49 5.67 -0.18 10.53
N PHE A 50 5.13 -0.27 11.75
CA PHE A 50 4.85 -1.57 12.38
C PHE A 50 3.79 -2.35 11.62
N SER A 51 2.71 -1.69 11.24
CA SER A 51 1.63 -2.28 10.45
C SER A 51 2.15 -2.69 9.07
N ALA A 52 2.85 -1.79 8.36
CA ALA A 52 3.32 -2.04 7.01
C ALA A 52 4.29 -3.23 6.93
N MET A 53 5.32 -3.26 7.79
CA MET A 53 6.33 -4.32 7.80
C MET A 53 5.73 -5.69 8.17
N THR A 54 4.77 -5.70 9.10
CA THR A 54 4.08 -6.93 9.52
C THR A 54 3.18 -7.45 8.41
N SER A 55 2.42 -6.57 7.73
CA SER A 55 1.52 -6.95 6.63
C SER A 55 2.25 -7.63 5.48
N VAL A 56 3.47 -7.20 5.14
CA VAL A 56 4.25 -7.82 4.06
C VAL A 56 5.10 -9.01 4.51
N GLY A 57 5.02 -9.40 5.79
CA GLY A 57 5.72 -10.55 6.38
C GLY A 57 7.22 -10.34 6.61
N HIS A 58 7.68 -9.09 6.76
CA HIS A 58 9.09 -8.73 6.94
C HIS A 58 9.25 -7.83 8.17
N VAL A 59 9.13 -8.40 9.36
CA VAL A 59 9.27 -7.67 10.63
C VAL A 59 10.70 -7.10 10.76
N GLU A 60 10.84 -5.96 11.45
CA GLU A 60 12.11 -5.21 11.60
C GLU A 60 12.73 -4.68 10.28
N SER A 61 11.94 -4.62 9.21
CA SER A 61 12.38 -4.05 7.93
C SER A 61 12.07 -2.56 7.81
N PRO A 62 12.81 -1.80 6.98
CA PRO A 62 12.55 -0.38 6.75
C PRO A 62 11.41 -0.20 5.75
N ILE A 63 10.21 -0.65 6.12
CA ILE A 63 8.99 -0.60 5.29
C ILE A 63 7.94 0.19 6.09
N ASP A 64 7.52 1.34 5.56
CA ASP A 64 6.60 2.27 6.22
C ASP A 64 5.24 2.40 5.55
N ALA A 65 5.07 1.81 4.37
CA ALA A 65 3.80 1.79 3.65
C ALA A 65 3.50 0.44 2.99
N ALA A 66 2.26 -0.03 3.17
CA ALA A 66 1.79 -1.26 2.56
C ALA A 66 0.31 -1.19 2.15
N VAL A 67 -0.02 -1.87 1.06
CA VAL A 67 -1.41 -2.21 0.71
C VAL A 67 -1.82 -3.41 1.54
N ILE A 68 -2.94 -3.28 2.27
CA ILE A 68 -3.42 -4.30 3.21
C ILE A 68 -4.78 -4.89 2.83
N GLY A 69 -5.42 -4.38 1.78
CA GLY A 69 -6.68 -4.90 1.26
C GLY A 69 -7.12 -4.21 -0.03
N VAL A 70 -7.94 -4.92 -0.82
CA VAL A 70 -8.66 -4.37 -1.97
C VAL A 70 -10.07 -4.00 -1.51
N VAL A 71 -10.58 -2.87 -1.99
CA VAL A 71 -11.87 -2.28 -1.58
C VAL A 71 -12.91 -2.56 -2.66
N ASP A 72 -13.93 -3.34 -2.31
CA ASP A 72 -15.07 -3.63 -3.19
C ASP A 72 -16.11 -2.49 -3.22
N LEU A 73 -16.41 -1.93 -2.04
CA LEU A 73 -17.44 -0.90 -1.88
C LEU A 73 -17.10 0.05 -0.75
N VAL A 74 -17.44 1.33 -0.94
CA VAL A 74 -17.46 2.34 0.11
C VAL A 74 -18.88 2.87 0.20
N GLU A 75 -19.47 2.77 1.39
CA GLU A 75 -20.82 3.26 1.69
C GLU A 75 -20.71 4.48 2.60
N MET A 76 -21.42 5.55 2.22
CA MET A 76 -21.49 6.80 2.99
C MET A 76 -22.92 6.97 3.46
N THR A 77 -23.13 6.96 4.78
CA THR A 77 -24.45 7.20 5.42
C THR A 77 -24.54 8.59 5.99
#